data_AF-A0A533YMS7-F1
#
_entry.id   AF-A0A533YMS7-F1
#
_cell.length_a   1.000
_cell.length_b   1.000
_cell.length_c   1.000
_cell.angle_alpha   90.00
_cell.angle_beta   90.00
_cell.angle_gamma   90.00
#
_symmetry.space_group_name_H-M   'P 1'
#
loop_
_entity.id
_entity.type
_entity.pdbx_description
1 polymer ?
#
loop_
_entity_poly.entity_id
_entity_poly.type
_entity_poly.pdbx_seq_one_letter_code
_entity_poly.pdbx_strand_id
1 'polypeptide(L)'
;MQSGKEVVAEAQPVINKQGLGFKGFLPAVYARKTGEKFYQKTGIRLKLTGIDYRFPGNKPDEFESEVLKMFADPRHPKGQEYAKSTMVNGKPVLRLMSPEYAAATCLKCHGEPKGERDITGGRKEGWKEGDLAGAISLVLPIQ
;
A
#
# COMPACT_ATOMS: atom_id res chain seq x y z
N MET A 1 3.48 -12.72 11.78
CA MET A 1 4.57 -11.71 11.87
C MET A 1 4.44 -10.89 13.15
N GLN A 2 5.52 -10.70 13.92
CA GLN A 2 5.48 -10.02 15.23
C GLN A 2 5.05 -8.54 15.13
N SER A 3 5.56 -7.78 14.15
CA SER A 3 5.21 -6.35 14.04
C SER A 3 3.73 -6.10 13.78
N GLY A 4 3.04 -7.00 13.07
CA GLY A 4 1.58 -6.90 12.87
C GLY A 4 0.81 -7.06 14.18
N LYS A 5 1.23 -8.00 15.05
CA LYS A 5 0.62 -8.18 16.37
C LYS A 5 0.77 -6.91 17.23
N GLU A 6 1.94 -6.28 17.19
CA GLU A 6 2.20 -5.03 17.92
C GLU A 6 1.31 -3.89 17.43
N VAL A 7 1.14 -3.71 16.12
CA VAL A 7 0.25 -2.67 15.57
C VAL A 7 -1.19 -2.88 16.03
N VAL A 8 -1.67 -4.13 16.04
CA VAL A 8 -3.02 -4.46 16.52
C VAL A 8 -3.15 -4.25 18.02
N ALA A 9 -2.12 -4.61 18.81
CA ALA A 9 -2.09 -4.38 20.26
C ALA A 9 -2.15 -2.88 20.60
N GLU A 10 -1.36 -2.06 19.91
CA GLU A 10 -1.35 -0.60 20.07
C GLU A 10 -2.68 0.05 19.64
N ALA A 11 -3.39 -0.56 18.69
CA ALA A 11 -4.68 -0.06 18.22
C ALA A 11 -5.86 -0.51 19.10
N GLN A 12 -5.67 -1.43 20.05
CA GLN A 12 -6.76 -1.96 20.90
C GLN A 12 -7.62 -0.88 21.57
N PRO A 13 -7.08 0.22 22.12
CA PRO A 13 -7.91 1.26 22.73
C PRO A 13 -8.92 1.89 21.77
N VAL A 14 -8.54 2.04 20.49
CA VAL A 14 -9.43 2.59 19.45
C VAL A 14 -10.34 1.51 18.89
N ILE A 15 -9.83 0.30 18.67
CA ILE A 15 -10.60 -0.86 18.19
C ILE A 15 -11.73 -1.20 19.16
N ASN A 16 -11.47 -1.17 20.47
CA ASN A 16 -12.44 -1.58 21.49
C ASN A 16 -13.31 -0.43 22.00
N LYS A 17 -13.15 0.80 21.48
CA LYS A 17 -13.96 1.94 21.90
C LYS A 17 -15.43 1.73 21.53
N GLN A 18 -16.27 1.61 22.54
CA GLN A 18 -17.73 1.53 22.39
C GLN A 18 -18.31 2.87 21.94
N GLY A 19 -19.44 2.81 21.23
CA GLY A 19 -20.14 4.01 20.72
C GLY A 19 -19.44 4.74 19.56
N LEU A 20 -18.24 4.32 19.16
CA LEU A 20 -17.53 4.86 18.01
C LEU A 20 -17.78 3.97 16.78
N GLY A 21 -18.52 4.49 15.80
CA GLY A 21 -18.79 3.80 14.53
C GLY A 21 -17.52 3.63 13.68
N PHE A 22 -17.07 4.72 13.04
CA PHE A 22 -15.83 4.71 12.26
C PHE A 22 -14.60 4.88 13.17
N LYS A 23 -13.74 3.86 13.19
CA LYS A 23 -12.59 3.78 14.12
C LYS A 23 -11.26 4.25 13.51
N GLY A 24 -11.20 4.54 12.21
CA GLY A 24 -9.98 5.00 11.53
C GLY A 24 -8.82 3.99 11.46
N PHE A 25 -8.95 2.80 12.04
CA PHE A 25 -7.98 1.71 11.92
C PHE A 25 -8.28 0.85 10.69
N LEU A 26 -7.82 1.35 9.54
CA LEU A 26 -8.08 0.77 8.21
C LEU A 26 -6.99 -0.25 7.80
N PRO A 27 -7.26 -1.13 6.81
CA PRO A 27 -6.24 -2.02 6.24
C PRO A 27 -4.97 -1.29 5.80
N ALA A 28 -5.10 -0.12 5.12
CA ALA A 28 -3.95 0.68 4.71
C ALA A 28 -3.15 1.26 5.90
N VAL A 29 -3.82 1.61 7.00
CA VAL A 29 -3.16 2.09 8.23
C VAL A 29 -2.43 0.95 8.91
N TYR A 30 -3.06 -0.22 9.01
CA TYR A 30 -2.43 -1.44 9.53
C TYR A 30 -1.20 -1.83 8.72
N ALA A 31 -1.32 -1.91 7.39
CA ALA A 31 -0.23 -2.30 6.49
C ALA A 31 0.95 -1.34 6.59
N ARG A 32 0.68 -0.02 6.57
CA ARG A 32 1.70 1.01 6.72
C ARG A 32 2.45 0.90 8.05
N LYS A 33 1.74 0.92 9.17
CA LYS A 33 2.36 0.83 10.50
C LYS A 33 3.13 -0.48 10.69
N THR A 34 2.61 -1.58 10.11
CA THR A 34 3.26 -2.89 10.14
C THR A 34 4.56 -2.86 9.35
N GLY A 35 4.57 -2.26 8.15
CA GLY A 35 5.76 -2.07 7.33
C GLY A 35 6.80 -1.15 7.97
N GLU A 36 6.38 -0.07 8.64
CA GLU A 36 7.27 0.83 9.40
C GLU A 36 7.99 0.08 10.53
N LYS A 37 7.25 -0.66 11.36
CA LYS A 37 7.85 -1.47 12.44
C LYS A 37 8.69 -2.62 11.92
N PHE A 38 8.29 -3.25 10.81
CA PHE A 38 9.09 -4.29 10.17
C PHE A 38 10.44 -3.73 9.71
N TYR A 39 10.43 -2.60 9.02
CA TYR A 39 11.64 -1.91 8.57
C TYR A 39 12.58 -1.55 9.73
N GLN A 40 12.04 -1.04 10.85
CA GLN A 40 12.84 -0.73 12.04
C GLN A 40 13.57 -1.96 12.62
N LYS A 41 13.01 -3.15 12.44
CA LYS A 41 13.56 -4.40 13.00
C LYS A 41 14.51 -5.12 12.04
N THR A 42 14.31 -4.98 10.73
CA THR A 42 14.98 -5.82 9.73
C THR A 42 15.79 -5.04 8.71
N GLY A 43 15.59 -3.73 8.59
CA GLY A 43 16.11 -2.92 7.49
C GLY A 43 15.42 -3.19 6.14
N ILE A 44 14.44 -4.09 6.08
CA ILE A 44 13.69 -4.40 4.87
C ILE A 44 12.52 -3.42 4.74
N ARG A 45 12.49 -2.65 3.66
CA ARG A 45 11.45 -1.64 3.44
C ARG A 45 10.26 -2.30 2.75
N LEU A 46 9.11 -2.32 3.41
CA LEU A 46 7.80 -2.62 2.80
C LEU A 46 6.97 -1.35 2.73
N LYS A 47 6.39 -1.05 1.58
CA LYS A 47 5.65 0.20 1.33
C LYS A 47 4.47 -0.04 0.39
N LEU A 48 3.31 0.54 0.73
CA LEU A 48 2.24 0.74 -0.25
C LEU A 48 2.61 1.91 -1.16
N THR A 49 2.48 1.75 -2.47
CA THR A 49 2.79 2.80 -3.46
C THR A 49 1.70 2.85 -4.52
N GLY A 50 1.45 4.03 -5.09
CA GLY A 50 0.40 4.22 -6.11
C GLY A 50 0.42 5.62 -6.70
N ILE A 51 -0.13 5.78 -7.91
CA ILE A 51 -0.16 7.06 -8.63
C ILE A 51 -1.08 8.07 -7.91
N ASP A 52 -2.30 7.66 -7.60
CA ASP A 52 -3.30 8.47 -6.89
C ASP A 52 -3.25 8.20 -5.37
N TYR A 53 -2.11 8.50 -4.73
CA TYR A 53 -1.90 8.20 -3.32
C TYR A 53 -2.62 9.19 -2.38
N ARG A 54 -3.30 8.66 -1.35
CA ARG A 54 -3.90 9.49 -0.27
C ARG A 54 -2.95 9.85 0.85
N PHE A 55 -2.01 8.97 1.16
CA PHE A 55 -0.99 9.19 2.19
C PHE A 55 0.32 9.64 1.54
N PRO A 56 0.90 10.81 1.88
CA PRO A 56 2.11 11.31 1.24
C PRO A 56 3.29 10.34 1.23
N GLY A 57 3.44 9.50 2.28
CA GLY A 57 4.49 8.49 2.33
C GLY A 57 4.33 7.32 1.36
N ASN A 58 3.21 7.24 0.64
CA ASN A 58 2.97 6.29 -0.46
C ASN A 58 3.32 6.86 -1.83
N LYS A 59 3.79 8.13 -1.91
CA LYS A 59 4.24 8.73 -3.17
C LYS A 59 5.33 7.85 -3.81
N PRO A 60 5.20 7.47 -5.10
CA PRO A 60 6.16 6.60 -5.74
C PRO A 60 7.52 7.29 -5.91
N ASP A 61 8.59 6.52 -5.79
CA ASP A 61 9.90 6.93 -6.31
C ASP A 61 9.99 6.66 -7.83
N GLU A 62 11.15 6.92 -8.45
CA GLU A 62 11.32 6.76 -9.90
C GLU A 62 11.10 5.31 -10.35
N PHE A 63 11.70 4.35 -9.66
CA PHE A 63 11.50 2.92 -9.93
C PHE A 63 10.04 2.51 -9.76
N GLU A 64 9.39 2.92 -8.67
CA GLU A 64 7.98 2.60 -8.42
C GLU A 64 7.07 3.21 -9.48
N SER A 65 7.38 4.42 -9.94
CA SER A 65 6.63 5.09 -11.00
C SER A 65 6.74 4.36 -12.33
N GLU A 66 7.93 3.88 -12.69
CA GLU A 66 8.16 3.08 -13.90
C GLU A 66 7.42 1.74 -13.85
N VAL A 67 7.51 1.04 -12.73
CA VAL A 67 6.86 -0.26 -12.56
C VAL A 67 5.33 -0.12 -12.47
N LEU A 68 4.81 0.93 -11.84
CA LEU A 68 3.36 1.20 -11.85
C LEU A 68 2.83 1.46 -13.26
N LYS A 69 3.59 2.15 -14.11
CA LYS A 69 3.23 2.32 -15.53
C LYS A 69 3.22 0.98 -16.28
N MET A 70 4.18 0.10 -15.99
CA MET A 70 4.20 -1.26 -16.54
C MET A 70 2.96 -2.06 -16.11
N PHE A 71 2.61 -2.04 -14.81
CA PHE A 71 1.42 -2.74 -14.31
C PHE A 71 0.09 -2.18 -14.84
N ALA A 72 0.06 -0.91 -15.23
CA ALA A 72 -1.09 -0.27 -15.84
C ALA A 72 -1.22 -0.56 -17.36
N ASP A 73 -0.17 -1.09 -17.99
CA ASP A 73 -0.21 -1.44 -19.42
C ASP A 73 -1.05 -2.71 -19.62
N PRO A 74 -2.13 -2.69 -20.42
CA PRO A 74 -2.96 -3.86 -20.69
C PRO A 74 -2.20 -5.04 -21.33
N ARG A 75 -1.01 -4.80 -21.89
CA ARG A 75 -0.15 -5.85 -22.48
C ARG A 75 0.65 -6.59 -21.40
N HIS A 76 0.81 -6.03 -20.22
CA HIS A 76 1.49 -6.69 -19.11
C HIS A 76 0.57 -7.72 -18.45
N PRO A 77 1.02 -8.97 -18.21
CA PRO A 77 0.20 -9.97 -17.56
C PRO A 77 -0.29 -9.52 -16.18
N LYS A 78 -1.61 -9.56 -15.97
CA LYS A 78 -2.24 -9.17 -14.71
C LYS A 78 -1.70 -10.01 -13.56
N GLY A 79 -1.32 -9.37 -12.46
CA GLY A 79 -0.82 -10.05 -11.25
C GLY A 79 0.66 -10.45 -11.31
N GLN A 80 1.37 -10.23 -12.41
CA GLN A 80 2.79 -10.59 -12.48
C GLN A 80 3.64 -9.55 -11.75
N GLU A 81 4.40 -10.02 -10.75
CA GLU A 81 5.37 -9.23 -9.99
C GLU A 81 6.55 -8.78 -10.87
N TYR A 82 7.20 -7.69 -10.46
CA TYR A 82 8.44 -7.20 -11.08
C TYR A 82 9.56 -7.13 -10.05
N ALA A 83 10.70 -7.74 -10.36
CA ALA A 83 11.89 -7.76 -9.50
C ALA A 83 13.12 -7.26 -10.25
N LYS A 84 13.98 -6.50 -9.56
CA LYS A 84 15.25 -6.00 -10.10
C LYS A 84 16.28 -5.81 -8.99
N SER A 85 17.47 -6.37 -9.19
CA SER A 85 18.65 -6.02 -8.40
C SER A 85 19.19 -4.66 -8.85
N THR A 86 19.42 -3.75 -7.90
CA THR A 86 19.88 -2.37 -8.17
C THR A 86 20.62 -1.80 -6.97
N MET A 87 21.12 -0.56 -7.10
CA MET A 87 21.72 0.19 -6.00
C MET A 87 20.72 1.20 -5.44
N VAL A 88 20.57 1.26 -4.12
CA VAL A 88 19.84 2.32 -3.41
C VAL A 88 20.77 2.91 -2.37
N ASN A 89 21.04 4.22 -2.46
CA ASN A 89 21.97 4.93 -1.57
C ASN A 89 23.34 4.25 -1.46
N GLY A 90 23.87 3.76 -2.59
CA GLY A 90 25.17 3.08 -2.65
C GLY A 90 25.19 1.65 -2.09
N LYS A 91 24.04 1.08 -1.70
CA LYS A 91 23.92 -0.32 -1.25
C LYS A 91 23.18 -1.17 -2.28
N PRO A 92 23.65 -2.39 -2.60
CA PRO A 92 22.94 -3.29 -3.47
C PRO A 92 21.71 -3.84 -2.76
N VAL A 93 20.60 -3.80 -3.47
CA VAL A 93 19.29 -4.24 -3.00
C VAL A 93 18.60 -5.04 -4.09
N LEU A 94 17.77 -5.99 -3.70
CA LEU A 94 16.71 -6.53 -4.54
C LEU A 94 15.47 -5.69 -4.31
N ARG A 95 14.97 -5.04 -5.37
CA ARG A 95 13.65 -4.41 -5.36
C ARG A 95 12.63 -5.37 -5.97
N LEU A 96 11.48 -5.51 -5.31
CA LEU A 96 10.35 -6.30 -5.78
C LEU A 96 9.09 -5.44 -5.67
N MET A 97 8.21 -5.52 -6.66
CA MET A 97 6.88 -4.93 -6.61
C MET A 97 5.82 -5.95 -7.02
N SER A 98 4.77 -6.02 -6.22
CA SER A 98 3.57 -6.81 -6.52
C SER A 98 2.40 -5.85 -6.78
N PRO A 99 1.68 -5.97 -7.92
CA PRO A 99 0.53 -5.14 -8.21
C PRO A 99 -0.63 -5.46 -7.27
N GLU A 100 -1.38 -4.43 -6.88
CA GLU A 100 -2.61 -4.54 -6.08
C GLU A 100 -3.80 -4.07 -6.91
N TYR A 101 -4.84 -4.89 -6.99
CA TYR A 101 -6.06 -4.57 -7.74
C TYR A 101 -7.24 -4.34 -6.81
N ALA A 102 -8.12 -3.40 -7.17
CA ALA A 102 -9.29 -3.07 -6.40
C ALA A 102 -10.26 -4.26 -6.34
N ALA A 103 -10.44 -4.83 -5.15
CA ALA A 103 -11.48 -5.81 -4.87
C ALA A 103 -12.81 -5.12 -4.53
N ALA A 104 -13.93 -5.85 -4.56
CA ALA A 104 -15.25 -5.33 -4.18
C ALA A 104 -15.27 -4.60 -2.81
N THR A 105 -14.46 -5.03 -1.84
CA THR A 105 -14.38 -4.39 -0.51
C THR A 105 -13.70 -3.01 -0.56
N CYS A 106 -12.80 -2.77 -1.51
CA CYS A 106 -12.12 -1.50 -1.72
C CYS A 106 -13.09 -0.41 -2.19
N LEU A 107 -14.10 -0.80 -2.98
CA LEU A 107 -15.01 0.12 -3.67
C LEU A 107 -15.90 0.92 -2.71
N LYS A 108 -16.08 0.44 -1.46
CA LYS A 108 -16.80 1.20 -0.42
C LYS A 108 -16.20 2.58 -0.17
N CYS A 109 -14.88 2.72 -0.31
CA CYS A 109 -14.16 3.97 -0.05
C CYS A 109 -13.48 4.57 -1.30
N HIS A 110 -13.21 3.73 -2.31
CA HIS A 110 -12.45 4.14 -3.50
C HIS A 110 -13.28 4.08 -4.79
N GLY A 111 -14.49 3.54 -4.75
CA GLY A 111 -15.29 3.24 -5.93
C GLY A 111 -15.98 4.45 -6.55
N GLU A 112 -17.04 4.21 -7.32
CA GLU A 112 -17.81 5.26 -7.97
C GLU A 112 -18.86 5.90 -7.03
N PRO A 113 -19.35 7.11 -7.37
CA PRO A 113 -18.82 8.01 -8.39
C PRO A 113 -17.56 8.74 -7.91
N LYS A 114 -16.65 8.98 -8.85
CA LYS A 114 -15.37 9.67 -8.60
C LYS A 114 -15.60 11.05 -7.97
N GLY A 115 -14.81 11.39 -6.97
CA GLY A 115 -14.84 12.69 -6.32
C GLY A 115 -15.80 12.82 -5.14
N GLU A 116 -16.76 11.89 -4.97
CA GLU A 116 -17.60 11.86 -3.77
C GLU A 116 -16.78 11.63 -2.50
N ARG A 117 -17.28 12.13 -1.36
CA ARG A 117 -16.67 11.88 -0.07
C ARG A 117 -16.95 10.46 0.41
N ASP A 118 -15.94 9.80 0.93
CA ASP A 118 -16.09 8.52 1.61
C ASP A 118 -16.17 8.67 3.15
N ILE A 119 -16.25 7.53 3.84
CA ILE A 119 -16.33 7.46 5.30
C ILE A 119 -15.09 8.04 6.03
N THR A 120 -13.96 8.14 5.33
CA THR A 120 -12.73 8.75 5.85
C THR A 120 -12.71 10.28 5.67
N GLY A 121 -13.67 10.82 4.91
CA GLY A 121 -13.74 12.22 4.49
C GLY A 121 -12.93 12.52 3.22
N GLY A 122 -12.18 11.54 2.70
CA GLY A 122 -11.42 11.63 1.45
C GLY A 122 -12.32 11.53 0.22
N ARG A 123 -11.80 11.92 -0.95
CA ARG A 123 -12.52 11.78 -2.22
C ARG A 123 -12.27 10.40 -2.82
N LYS A 124 -13.34 9.73 -3.27
CA LYS A 124 -13.25 8.47 -4.01
C LYS A 124 -12.51 8.68 -5.34
N GLU A 125 -11.70 7.70 -5.70
CA GLU A 125 -10.91 7.65 -6.93
C GLU A 125 -11.77 7.29 -8.15
N GLY A 126 -12.90 6.61 -7.92
CA GLY A 126 -13.77 6.13 -8.98
C GLY A 126 -13.36 4.74 -9.50
N TRP A 127 -12.68 3.94 -8.69
CA TRP A 127 -12.24 2.61 -9.11
C TRP A 127 -13.42 1.68 -9.37
N LYS A 128 -13.19 0.73 -10.27
CA LYS A 128 -14.02 -0.45 -10.51
C LYS A 128 -13.29 -1.69 -10.04
N GLU A 129 -14.03 -2.77 -9.84
CA GLU A 129 -13.42 -4.04 -9.48
C GLU A 129 -12.42 -4.48 -10.56
N GLY A 130 -11.19 -4.79 -10.12
CA GLY A 130 -10.10 -5.18 -10.99
C GLY A 130 -9.21 -4.05 -11.49
N ASP A 131 -9.53 -2.78 -11.23
CA ASP A 131 -8.65 -1.63 -11.51
C ASP A 131 -7.34 -1.74 -10.73
N LEU A 132 -6.25 -1.20 -11.28
CA LEU A 132 -4.96 -1.13 -10.57
C LEU A 132 -5.06 -0.09 -9.44
N ALA A 133 -5.10 -0.56 -8.19
CA ALA A 133 -5.18 0.27 -7.00
C ALA A 133 -3.81 0.78 -6.53
N GLY A 134 -2.73 0.17 -7.00
CA GLY A 134 -1.35 0.49 -6.65
C GLY A 134 -0.48 -0.75 -6.66
N ALA A 135 0.52 -0.78 -5.78
CA ALA A 135 1.40 -1.91 -5.59
C ALA A 135 1.97 -1.95 -4.17
N ILE A 136 2.40 -3.14 -3.76
CA ILE A 136 3.30 -3.33 -2.62
C ILE A 136 4.74 -3.30 -3.16
N SER A 137 5.54 -2.38 -2.64
CA SER A 137 6.96 -2.18 -2.96
C SER A 137 7.83 -2.68 -1.83
N LEU A 138 8.83 -3.49 -2.19
CA LEU A 138 9.78 -4.12 -1.29
C LEU A 138 11.21 -3.73 -1.68
N VAL A 139 12.02 -3.36 -0.69
CA VAL A 139 13.47 -3.17 -0.84
C VAL A 139 14.18 -4.08 0.17
N LEU A 140 14.86 -5.09 -0.36
CA LEU A 140 15.63 -6.08 0.38
C LEU A 140 17.11 -5.79 0.22
N PRO A 141 17.87 -5.50 1.28
CA PRO A 141 19.33 -5.55 1.21
C PRO A 141 19.82 -6.94 0.80
N ILE A 142 20.79 -7.02 -0.12
CA ILE A 142 21.35 -8.30 -0.61
C ILE A 142 22.86 -8.41 -0.39
N GLN A 143 23.33 -7.87 0.74
CA GLN A 143 24.71 -8.01 1.23
C GLN A 143 24.75 -8.86 2.48
#